data_AF-A0A522LAQ5-F1
#
_entry.id   AF-A0A522LAQ5-F1
#
_cell.length_a   1.000
_cell.length_b   1.000
_cell.length_c   1.000
_cell.angle_alpha   90.00
_cell.angle_beta   90.00
_cell.angle_gamma   90.00
#
_symmetry.space_group_name_H-M   'P 1'
#
loop_
_entity.id
_entity.type
_entity.pdbx_description
1 polymer ?
#
loop_
_entity_poly.entity_id
_entity_poly.type
_entity_poly.pdbx_seq_one_letter_code
_entity_poly.pdbx_strand_id
1 'polypeptide(L)'
;VAANIFPGDMLWKNFGVTRDGKVVFYDYDEIEYITDCNFRRVPESHNEEEEMSGEVWYAVGPHDVFPETFGPFLLGNPAVREVFLKHHADLLDASFWQAHKERIAQGHVYDVFPYEQKKRFNPADGETDLS
;
A
#
# COMPACT_ATOMS: atom_id res chain seq x y z
N VAL A 1 5.45 1.51 -2.66
CA VAL A 1 5.12 2.88 -2.19
C VAL A 1 6.39 3.75 -2.19
N ALA A 2 6.96 3.95 -3.38
CA ALA A 2 8.35 4.39 -3.54
C ALA A 2 8.53 5.91 -3.68
N ALA A 3 7.47 6.63 -4.04
CA ALA A 3 7.53 8.01 -4.52
C ALA A 3 7.03 9.06 -3.51
N ASN A 4 6.94 8.72 -2.22
CA ASN A 4 6.31 9.55 -1.19
C ASN A 4 4.82 9.89 -1.43
N ILE A 5 4.13 9.22 -2.35
CA ILE A 5 2.72 9.49 -2.65
C ILE A 5 1.82 8.41 -2.03
N PHE A 6 0.84 8.86 -1.25
CA PHE A 6 -0.30 8.08 -0.81
C PHE A 6 -1.51 8.42 -1.69
N PRO A 7 -2.15 7.43 -2.33
CA PRO A 7 -3.25 7.69 -3.28
C PRO A 7 -4.57 8.13 -2.64
N GLY A 8 -4.71 8.09 -1.31
CA GLY A 8 -6.00 8.31 -0.66
C GLY A 8 -6.91 7.10 -0.87
N ASP A 9 -7.93 7.25 -1.71
CA ASP A 9 -8.85 6.20 -2.09
C ASP A 9 -8.22 5.14 -3.01
N MET A 10 -8.01 3.94 -2.45
CA MET A 10 -7.48 2.79 -3.18
C MET A 10 -8.53 1.99 -3.96
N LEU A 11 -9.77 2.48 -4.09
CA LEU A 11 -10.81 1.81 -4.86
C LEU A 11 -10.42 1.59 -6.33
N TRP A 12 -10.84 0.45 -6.89
CA TRP A 12 -10.50 0.06 -8.27
C TRP A 12 -10.96 1.07 -9.33
N LYS A 13 -12.01 1.85 -9.03
CA LYS A 13 -12.50 2.94 -9.89
C LYS A 13 -11.51 4.10 -10.07
N ASN A 14 -10.39 4.11 -9.34
CA ASN A 14 -9.34 5.12 -9.45
C ASN A 14 -8.11 4.59 -10.21
N PHE A 15 -8.16 3.32 -10.66
CA PHE A 15 -7.09 2.65 -11.36
C PHE A 15 -7.52 2.20 -12.77
N GLY A 16 -6.69 2.52 -13.76
CA GLY A 16 -6.84 2.11 -15.14
C GLY A 16 -5.82 1.05 -15.53
N VAL A 17 -6.15 0.24 -16.55
CA VAL A 17 -5.23 -0.75 -17.12
C VAL A 17 -4.83 -0.30 -18.52
N THR A 18 -3.52 -0.20 -18.76
CA THR A 18 -2.99 0.15 -20.09
C THR A 18 -3.10 -1.04 -21.04
N ARG A 19 -2.89 -0.80 -22.34
CA ARG A 19 -2.89 -1.87 -23.36
C ARG A 19 -1.89 -2.98 -23.07
N ASP A 20 -0.78 -2.65 -22.42
CA ASP A 20 0.27 -3.61 -22.05
C ASP A 20 0.04 -4.24 -20.67
N GLY A 21 -1.17 -4.08 -20.09
CA GLY A 21 -1.56 -4.70 -18.83
C GLY A 21 -0.98 -4.04 -17.57
N LYS A 22 -0.40 -2.84 -17.68
CA LYS A 22 0.09 -2.10 -16.51
C LYS A 22 -1.05 -1.37 -15.82
N VAL A 23 -1.04 -1.35 -14.49
CA VAL A 23 -2.01 -0.61 -13.66
C VAL A 23 -1.50 0.82 -13.44
N VAL A 24 -2.38 1.80 -13.64
CA VAL A 24 -2.07 3.24 -13.51
C VAL A 24 -3.14 3.90 -12.67
N PHE A 25 -2.73 4.64 -11.64
CA PHE A 25 -3.61 5.47 -10.83
C PHE A 25 -3.86 6.81 -11.54
N TYR A 26 -5.10 7.30 -11.55
CA TYR A 26 -5.47 8.51 -12.30
C TYR A 26 -6.30 9.54 -11.53
N ASP A 27 -6.87 9.20 -10.37
CA ASP A 27 -7.67 10.12 -9.57
C ASP A 27 -6.78 10.87 -8.59
N TYR A 28 -6.47 12.14 -8.87
CA TYR A 28 -5.47 12.89 -8.10
C TYR A 28 -6.07 13.80 -7.03
N ASP A 29 -7.39 13.79 -6.84
CA ASP A 29 -8.05 14.75 -5.94
C ASP A 29 -7.81 14.42 -4.45
N GLU A 30 -7.51 13.15 -4.13
CA GLU A 30 -7.31 12.66 -2.75
C GLU A 30 -5.86 12.28 -2.43
N ILE A 31 -4.89 12.66 -3.26
CA ILE A 31 -3.50 12.31 -3.01
C ILE A 31 -2.91 13.11 -1.83
N GLU A 32 -2.19 12.42 -0.97
CA GLU A 32 -1.42 13.02 0.12
C GLU A 32 0.03 12.53 0.10
N TYR A 33 0.93 13.25 0.75
CA TYR A 33 2.27 12.73 1.01
C TYR A 33 2.22 11.72 2.15
N ILE A 34 2.95 10.62 2.00
CA ILE A 34 3.06 9.58 3.06
C ILE A 34 3.65 10.15 4.34
N THR A 35 4.54 11.14 4.20
CA THR A 35 5.11 11.87 5.33
C THR A 35 4.06 12.63 6.13
N ASP A 36 2.96 13.03 5.51
CA ASP A 36 1.91 13.84 6.11
C ASP A 36 0.80 12.94 6.71
N CYS A 37 0.61 11.74 6.17
CA CYS A 37 -0.32 10.75 6.71
C CYS A 37 0.16 10.15 8.05
N ASN A 38 -0.79 9.88 8.95
CA ASN A 38 -0.58 9.20 10.21
C ASN A 38 -1.15 7.77 10.16
N PHE A 39 -0.30 6.81 9.80
CA PHE A 39 -0.71 5.41 9.71
C PHE A 39 -0.83 4.78 11.09
N ARG A 40 -2.04 4.32 11.44
CA ARG A 40 -2.38 3.75 12.75
C ARG A 40 -3.08 2.40 12.57
N ARG A 41 -2.98 1.56 13.59
CA ARG A 41 -3.84 0.37 13.72
C ARG A 41 -5.19 0.76 14.31
N VAL A 42 -6.24 0.03 13.96
CA VAL A 42 -7.52 0.19 14.65
C VAL A 42 -7.32 -0.26 16.11
N PRO A 43 -7.70 0.56 17.11
CA PRO A 43 -7.62 0.14 18.50
C PRO A 43 -8.44 -1.13 18.78
N GLU A 44 -7.91 -2.00 19.63
CA GLU A 44 -8.63 -3.20 20.09
C GLU A 44 -9.81 -2.77 20.98
N SER A 45 -11.00 -3.32 20.75
CA SER A 45 -12.20 -3.02 21.53
C SER A 45 -12.00 -3.43 22.99
N HIS A 46 -12.46 -2.59 23.92
CA HIS A 46 -12.33 -2.89 25.35
C HIS A 46 -13.43 -3.82 25.85
N ASN A 47 -14.55 -3.91 25.13
CA ASN A 47 -15.71 -4.73 25.47
C ASN A 47 -16.51 -5.16 24.21
N GLU A 48 -17.44 -6.09 24.39
CA GLU A 48 -18.31 -6.61 23.31
C GLU A 48 -19.26 -5.53 22.73
N GLU A 49 -19.62 -4.52 23.52
CA GLU A 49 -20.49 -3.42 23.10
C GLU A 49 -19.79 -2.51 22.07
N GLU A 50 -18.50 -2.23 22.28
CA GLU A 50 -17.64 -1.49 21.35
C GLU A 50 -17.30 -2.29 20.09
N GLU A 51 -17.22 -3.63 20.17
CA GLU A 51 -16.99 -4.49 19.01
C GLU A 51 -18.22 -4.55 18.08
N MET A 52 -19.43 -4.51 18.66
CA MET A 52 -20.69 -4.49 17.91
C MET A 52 -21.17 -3.08 17.56
N SER A 53 -20.51 -2.04 18.06
CA SER A 53 -20.85 -0.66 17.77
C SER A 53 -20.64 -0.33 16.29
N GLY A 54 -21.67 0.21 15.64
CA GLY A 54 -21.55 0.77 14.30
C GLY A 54 -20.85 2.14 14.27
N GLU A 55 -20.58 2.73 15.44
CA GLU A 55 -19.92 4.02 15.58
C GLU A 55 -18.45 3.87 16.03
N VAL A 56 -17.58 4.70 15.45
CA VAL A 56 -16.16 4.75 15.79
C VAL A 56 -16.00 5.39 17.18
N TRP A 57 -15.61 4.58 18.17
CA TRP A 57 -15.44 5.00 19.56
C TRP A 57 -14.07 5.65 19.86
N TYR A 58 -13.13 5.58 18.92
CA TYR A 58 -11.80 6.17 19.03
C TYR A 58 -11.68 7.47 18.21
N ALA A 59 -10.80 8.37 18.66
CA ALA A 59 -10.56 9.61 17.94
C ALA A 59 -9.82 9.37 16.61
N VAL A 60 -10.41 9.88 15.52
CA VAL A 60 -9.84 9.88 14.17
C VAL A 60 -9.49 11.31 13.79
N GLY A 61 -8.19 11.56 13.55
CA GLY A 61 -7.70 12.82 13.01
C GLY A 61 -7.86 12.92 11.49
N PRO A 62 -7.76 14.13 10.91
CA PRO A 62 -7.93 14.36 9.48
C PRO A 62 -6.91 13.65 8.58
N HIS A 63 -5.72 13.33 9.11
CA HIS A 63 -4.66 12.61 8.39
C HIS A 63 -4.46 11.17 8.90
N ASP A 64 -5.36 10.69 9.77
CA ASP A 64 -5.26 9.31 10.28
C ASP A 64 -5.69 8.32 9.21
N VAL A 65 -4.80 7.37 8.91
CA VAL A 65 -5.04 6.32 7.92
C VAL A 65 -4.99 4.97 8.64
N PHE A 66 -6.03 4.15 8.44
CA PHE A 66 -6.16 2.82 9.02
C PHE A 66 -6.16 1.74 7.91
N PRO A 67 -5.00 1.20 7.53
CA PRO A 67 -4.91 0.33 6.35
C PRO A 67 -5.74 -0.96 6.44
N GLU A 68 -6.01 -1.43 7.65
CA GLU A 68 -6.86 -2.59 7.94
C GLU A 68 -8.29 -2.39 7.40
N THR A 69 -8.77 -1.14 7.32
CA THR A 69 -10.10 -0.78 6.82
C THR A 69 -10.23 -0.84 5.30
N PHE A 70 -9.12 -0.96 4.55
CA PHE A 70 -9.18 -1.07 3.09
C PHE A 70 -9.70 -2.45 2.64
N GLY A 71 -9.57 -3.48 3.48
CA GLY A 71 -9.94 -4.85 3.17
C GLY A 71 -11.38 -4.99 2.64
N PRO A 72 -12.41 -4.54 3.37
CA PRO A 72 -13.80 -4.60 2.91
C PRO A 72 -14.04 -3.96 1.53
N PHE A 73 -13.38 -2.85 1.22
CA PHE A 73 -13.54 -2.12 -0.04
C PHE A 73 -12.79 -2.76 -1.21
N LEU A 74 -11.59 -3.29 -0.93
CA LEU A 74 -10.72 -3.90 -1.94
C LEU A 74 -11.00 -5.38 -2.19
N LEU A 75 -11.58 -6.10 -1.21
CA LEU A 75 -11.58 -7.57 -1.18
C LEU A 75 -12.98 -8.18 -1.16
N GLY A 76 -13.97 -7.46 -1.70
CA GLY A 76 -15.36 -7.93 -1.80
C GLY A 76 -15.53 -9.20 -2.65
N ASN A 77 -14.65 -9.43 -3.63
CA ASN A 77 -14.63 -10.67 -4.42
C ASN A 77 -13.65 -11.70 -3.79
N PRO A 78 -14.12 -12.90 -3.39
CA PRO A 78 -13.26 -13.92 -2.77
C PRO A 78 -12.03 -14.33 -3.58
N ALA A 79 -12.14 -14.40 -4.92
CA ALA A 79 -11.02 -14.77 -5.78
C ALA A 79 -9.93 -13.68 -5.81
N VAL A 80 -10.34 -12.41 -5.82
CA VAL A 80 -9.41 -11.27 -5.73
C VAL A 80 -8.80 -11.20 -4.33
N ARG A 81 -9.62 -11.44 -3.30
CA ARG A 81 -9.18 -11.46 -1.90
C ARG A 81 -8.04 -12.45 -1.66
N GLU A 82 -8.19 -13.68 -2.13
CA GLU A 82 -7.18 -14.72 -1.95
C GLU A 82 -5.83 -14.33 -2.58
N VAL A 83 -5.86 -13.86 -3.82
CA VAL A 83 -4.65 -13.43 -4.54
C VAL A 83 -4.01 -12.20 -3.87
N PHE A 84 -4.83 -11.23 -3.46
CA PHE A 84 -4.34 -10.03 -2.78
C PHE A 84 -3.69 -10.36 -1.45
N LEU A 85 -4.33 -11.18 -0.60
CA LEU A 85 -3.75 -11.57 0.68
C LEU A 85 -2.46 -12.38 0.51
N LYS A 86 -2.35 -13.16 -0.58
CA LYS A 86 -1.13 -13.90 -0.89
C LYS A 86 0.05 -13.01 -1.26
N HIS A 87 -0.18 -11.90 -1.95
CA HIS A 87 0.89 -11.09 -2.56
C HIS A 87 1.06 -9.69 -1.96
N HIS A 88 0.03 -9.16 -1.34
CA HIS A 88 -0.12 -7.74 -0.97
C HIS A 88 -0.79 -7.53 0.40
N ALA A 89 -0.79 -8.54 1.29
CA ALA A 89 -1.34 -8.40 2.64
C ALA A 89 -0.62 -7.33 3.47
N ASP A 90 0.63 -7.04 3.15
CA ASP A 90 1.43 -5.96 3.74
C ASP A 90 0.78 -4.58 3.59
N LEU A 91 0.01 -4.35 2.53
CA LEU A 91 -0.71 -3.09 2.32
C LEU A 91 -1.81 -2.84 3.37
N LEU A 92 -2.30 -3.89 4.05
CA LEU A 92 -3.30 -3.78 5.12
C LEU A 92 -2.66 -3.57 6.50
N ASP A 93 -1.33 -3.59 6.62
CA ASP A 93 -0.64 -3.42 7.89
C ASP A 93 -0.09 -1.99 8.02
N ALA A 94 -0.47 -1.28 9.08
CA ALA A 94 0.05 0.06 9.39
C ALA A 94 1.58 0.12 9.48
N SER A 95 2.23 -0.93 9.99
CA SER A 95 3.69 -1.00 10.14
C SER A 95 4.44 -0.98 8.81
N PHE A 96 3.84 -1.52 7.73
CA PHE A 96 4.41 -1.42 6.39
C PHE A 96 4.55 0.05 5.97
N TRP A 97 3.50 0.84 6.17
CA TRP A 97 3.47 2.24 5.80
C TRP A 97 4.36 3.09 6.70
N GLN A 98 4.37 2.81 8.01
CA GLN A 98 5.29 3.46 8.96
C GLN A 98 6.76 3.23 8.57
N ALA A 99 7.14 2.00 8.23
CA ALA A 99 8.50 1.69 7.78
C ALA A 99 8.86 2.41 6.46
N HIS A 100 7.90 2.58 5.55
CA HIS A 100 8.12 3.37 4.34
C HIS A 100 8.29 4.85 4.66
N LYS A 101 7.47 5.41 5.54
CA LYS A 101 7.56 6.79 6.02
C LYS A 101 8.92 7.07 6.65
N GLU A 102 9.40 6.19 7.51
CA GLU A 102 10.73 6.32 8.13
C GLU A 102 11.87 6.32 7.11
N ARG A 103 11.83 5.42 6.11
CA ARG A 103 12.85 5.37 5.05
C ARG A 103 12.84 6.62 4.18
N ILE A 104 11.66 7.14 3.85
CA ILE A 104 11.53 8.41 3.11
C ILE A 104 12.11 9.57 3.94
N ALA A 105 11.83 9.62 5.24
CA ALA A 105 12.40 10.62 6.15
C ALA A 105 13.93 10.54 6.25
N GLN A 106 14.50 9.35 6.08
CA GLN A 106 15.95 9.12 5.99
C GLN A 106 16.55 9.50 4.62
N GLY A 107 15.74 10.03 3.69
CA GLY A 107 16.18 10.41 2.34
C GLY A 107 16.38 9.24 1.40
N HIS A 108 15.85 8.05 1.73
CA HIS A 108 15.96 6.88 0.86
C HIS A 108 15.07 7.06 -0.38
N VAL A 109 15.70 7.13 -1.55
CA VAL A 109 15.02 7.12 -2.83
C VAL A 109 14.95 5.66 -3.31
N TYR A 110 13.74 5.13 -3.43
CA TYR A 110 13.53 3.78 -3.94
C TYR A 110 13.75 3.73 -5.45
N ASP A 111 14.50 2.72 -5.91
CA ASP A 111 14.64 2.45 -7.33
C ASP A 111 13.29 2.03 -7.94
N VAL A 112 12.86 2.73 -8.98
CA VAL A 112 11.69 2.38 -9.79
C VAL A 112 12.17 1.91 -11.15
N PHE A 113 11.97 0.62 -11.44
CA PHE A 113 12.36 0.04 -12.72
C PHE A 113 11.16 -0.05 -13.66
N PRO A 114 11.25 0.46 -14.91
CA PRO A 114 10.15 0.43 -15.88
C PRO A 114 9.94 -0.95 -16.55
N TYR A 115 10.65 -1.98 -16.09
CA TYR A 115 10.71 -3.33 -16.65
C TYR A 115 10.52 -4.41 -15.57
N GLU A 116 10.14 -5.62 -15.98
CA GLU A 116 9.96 -6.78 -15.09
C GLU A 116 11.27 -7.17 -14.41
N GLN A 117 11.21 -7.58 -13.14
CA GLN A 117 12.38 -7.98 -12.36
C GLN A 117 13.22 -9.06 -13.05
N LYS A 118 12.60 -9.99 -13.79
CA LYS A 118 13.30 -11.06 -14.53
C LYS A 118 14.21 -10.57 -15.66
N LYS A 119 14.06 -9.30 -16.09
CA LYS A 119 14.91 -8.66 -17.10
C LYS A 119 16.09 -7.91 -16.49
N ARG A 120 16.20 -7.89 -15.16
CA ARG A 120 17.34 -7.27 -14.44
C ARG A 120 18.57 -8.15 -14.62
N PHE A 121 19.67 -7.57 -15.07
CA PHE A 121 20.95 -8.27 -15.10
C PHE A 121 21.43 -8.50 -13.67
N ASN A 122 21.78 -9.75 -13.32
CA ASN A 122 22.45 -10.00 -12.06
C ASN A 122 23.96 -9.82 -12.25
N PRO A 123 24.67 -9.19 -11.29
CA PRO A 123 26.12 -9.03 -11.36
C PRO A 123 26.88 -10.35 -11.58
N ALA A 124 26.31 -11.47 -11.13
CA ALA A 124 26.87 -12.82 -11.29
C ALA A 124 26.81 -13.34 -12.74
N ASP A 125 25.98 -12.76 -13.61
CA ASP A 125 25.84 -13.19 -15.01
C ASP A 125 26.98 -12.67 -15.90
N GLY A 126 27.86 -11.80 -15.36
CA GLY A 126 28.97 -11.17 -16.08
C GLY A 126 30.35 -11.82 -15.88
N GLU A 127 30.48 -12.84 -15.03
CA GLU A 127 31.79 -13.43 -14.68
C GLU A 127 32.17 -14.68 -15.48
N THR A 128 31.31 -15.16 -16.40
CA THR A 128 31.50 -16.44 -17.11
C THR A 128 32.19 -16.40 -18.48
N ASP A 129 32.82 -15.30 -18.90
CA ASP A 129 33.42 -15.24 -20.25
C ASP A 129 34.82 -14.59 -20.32
N LEU A 130 35.65 -14.82 -19.30
CA LEU A 130 37.09 -14.53 -19.34
C LEU A 130 37.89 -15.75 -18.83
N SER A 131 37.97 -16.80 -19.63
CA SER A 131 38.99 -17.87 -19.49
C SER A 131 39.34 -18.47 -20.85
#